data_AF-A0A6N2LPJ0-F1
#
_entry.id   AF-A0A6N2LPJ0-F1
#
_cell.length_a   1.000
_cell.length_b   1.000
_cell.length_c   1.000
_cell.angle_alpha   90.00
_cell.angle_beta   90.00
_cell.angle_gamma   90.00
#
_symmetry.space_group_name_H-M   'P 1'
#
loop_
_entity.id
_entity.type
_entity.pdbx_description
1 polymer ?
#
loop_
_entity_poly.entity_id
_entity_poly.type
_entity_poly.pdbx_seq_one_letter_code
_entity_poly.pdbx_strand_id
1 'polypeptide(L)'
;MGSHTARLKHWILMGFALLILGLVLHFTHAIPLNKQLYTFSYVCVTSGAAALVFSSIYALCMFQPLAWIGMNAMLVYVMAAEGIFAGFINGWYYNDPHNTLIYWIQKHIFIGVWHSQRVGILLYVIFAEILFWGMVAGIFHRLEIYWKL
;
A
#
# COMPACT_ATOMS: atom_id res chain seq x y z
N MET A 1 17.97 19.44 -2.58
CA MET A 1 17.14 18.93 -1.47
C MET A 1 16.45 20.01 -0.63
N GLY A 2 17.12 21.11 -0.22
CA GLY A 2 16.52 22.10 0.70
C GLY A 2 15.24 22.81 0.25
N SER A 3 15.09 23.14 -1.04
CA SER A 3 13.90 23.83 -1.58
C SER A 3 12.61 23.00 -1.45
N HIS A 4 12.72 21.69 -1.67
CA HIS A 4 11.60 20.75 -1.62
C HIS A 4 11.03 20.58 -0.22
N THR A 5 11.91 20.39 0.77
CA THR A 5 11.53 20.29 2.18
C THR A 5 10.92 21.59 2.69
N ALA A 6 11.42 22.75 2.22
CA ALA A 6 10.85 24.04 2.58
C ALA A 6 9.41 24.21 2.05
N ARG A 7 9.16 23.83 0.79
CA ARG A 7 7.81 23.83 0.21
C ARG A 7 6.84 22.92 0.97
N LEU A 8 7.28 21.70 1.29
CA LEU A 8 6.49 20.74 2.04
C LEU A 8 6.13 21.28 3.43
N LYS A 9 7.09 21.87 4.15
CA LYS A 9 6.84 22.52 5.45
C LYS A 9 5.79 23.63 5.34
N HIS A 10 5.86 24.46 4.30
CA HIS A 10 4.92 25.54 4.09
C HIS A 10 3.50 25.01 3.80
N TRP A 11 3.37 23.99 2.94
CA TRP A 11 2.08 23.38 2.60
C TRP A 11 1.44 22.67 3.80
N ILE A 12 2.23 21.95 4.60
CA ILE A 12 1.75 21.29 5.82
C ILE A 12 1.29 22.33 6.85
N LEU A 13 2.09 23.38 7.07
CA LEU A 13 1.75 24.46 8.01
C LEU A 13 0.45 25.16 7.60
N MET A 14 0.32 25.52 6.31
CA MET A 14 -0.90 26.13 5.78
C MET A 14 -2.10 25.19 5.88
N GLY A 15 -1.90 23.90 5.58
CA GLY A 15 -2.95 22.88 5.70
C GLY A 15 -3.48 22.76 7.12
N PHE A 16 -2.60 22.67 8.12
CA PHE A 16 -3.01 22.66 9.52
C PHE A 16 -3.65 23.96 9.97
N ALA A 17 -3.13 25.12 9.55
CA ALA A 17 -3.71 26.42 9.89
C ALA A 17 -5.16 26.54 9.40
N LEU A 18 -5.42 26.17 8.13
CA LEU A 18 -6.77 26.18 7.55
C LEU A 18 -7.70 25.16 8.21
N LEU A 19 -7.19 23.97 8.54
CA LEU A 19 -7.97 22.93 9.19
C LEU A 19 -8.38 23.35 10.62
N ILE A 20 -7.43 23.89 11.39
CA ILE A 20 -7.71 24.44 12.74
C ILE A 20 -8.68 25.60 12.64
N LEU A 21 -8.47 26.56 11.72
CA LEU A 21 -9.35 27.71 11.53
C LEU A 21 -10.79 27.25 11.20
N GLY A 22 -10.93 26.33 10.24
CA GLY A 22 -12.22 25.80 9.84
C GLY A 22 -12.95 25.09 10.99
N LEU A 23 -12.24 24.29 11.78
CA LEU A 23 -12.80 23.61 12.96
C LEU A 23 -13.17 24.60 14.06
N VAL A 24 -12.31 25.57 14.38
CA VAL A 24 -12.59 26.60 15.40
C VAL A 24 -13.85 27.37 15.03
N LEU A 25 -13.99 27.81 13.77
CA LEU A 25 -15.19 28.51 13.29
C LEU A 25 -16.47 27.68 13.44
N HIS A 26 -16.36 26.36 13.27
CA HIS A 26 -17.49 25.45 13.44
C HIS A 26 -17.86 25.27 14.91
N PHE A 27 -16.88 24.97 15.78
CA PHE A 27 -17.10 24.68 17.19
C PHE A 27 -17.45 25.92 18.02
N THR A 28 -17.00 27.10 17.61
CA THR A 28 -17.39 28.38 18.25
C THR A 28 -18.78 28.87 17.83
N HIS A 29 -19.51 28.07 17.04
CA HIS A 29 -20.83 28.42 16.47
C HIS A 29 -20.83 29.68 15.59
N ALA A 30 -19.66 30.20 15.19
CA ALA A 30 -19.57 31.37 14.34
C ALA A 30 -20.11 31.08 12.92
N ILE A 31 -19.68 29.97 12.32
CA ILE A 31 -20.11 29.55 10.98
C ILE A 31 -20.24 28.02 10.93
N PRO A 32 -21.44 27.47 10.70
CA PRO A 32 -21.62 26.03 10.59
C PRO A 32 -20.96 25.46 9.33
N LEU A 33 -20.52 24.20 9.40
CA LEU A 33 -20.06 23.44 8.24
C LEU A 33 -21.27 23.11 7.37
N ASN A 34 -21.43 23.84 6.26
CA ASN A 34 -22.52 23.58 5.32
C ASN A 34 -21.97 23.48 3.89
N LYS A 35 -22.19 22.30 3.30
CA LYS A 35 -21.74 21.97 1.94
C LYS A 35 -22.55 22.71 0.87
N GLN A 36 -23.85 22.94 1.10
CA GLN A 36 -24.74 23.57 0.11
C GLN A 36 -24.41 25.05 -0.11
N LEU A 37 -23.97 25.75 0.94
CA LEU A 37 -23.58 27.15 0.89
C LEU A 37 -22.07 27.37 0.67
N TYR A 38 -21.27 26.29 0.57
CA TYR A 38 -19.81 26.37 0.60
C TYR A 38 -19.31 27.33 1.68
N THR A 39 -19.78 27.15 2.91
CA THR A 39 -19.47 28.09 3.99
C THR A 39 -17.97 28.20 4.19
N PHE A 40 -17.51 29.36 4.65
CA PHE A 40 -16.08 29.62 4.83
C PHE A 40 -15.41 28.58 5.72
N SER A 41 -16.06 28.14 6.80
CA SER A 41 -15.59 27.04 7.65
C SER A 41 -15.43 25.72 6.85
N TYR A 42 -16.40 25.36 5.99
CA TYR A 42 -16.33 24.16 5.15
C TYR A 42 -15.19 24.21 4.14
N VAL A 43 -15.01 25.37 3.48
CA VAL A 43 -13.90 25.58 2.54
C VAL A 43 -12.55 25.50 3.26
N CYS A 44 -12.42 26.09 4.45
CA CYS A 44 -11.19 26.01 5.26
C CYS A 44 -10.85 24.56 5.67
N VAL A 45 -11.82 23.79 6.15
CA VAL A 45 -11.59 22.38 6.53
C VAL A 45 -11.22 21.53 5.31
N THR A 46 -11.97 21.65 4.22
CA THR A 46 -11.73 20.83 3.00
C THR A 46 -10.43 21.19 2.30
N SER A 47 -10.10 22.49 2.19
CA SER A 47 -8.82 22.94 1.64
C SER A 47 -7.64 22.56 2.54
N GLY A 48 -7.79 22.67 3.87
CA GLY A 48 -6.78 22.22 4.83
C GLY A 48 -6.51 20.72 4.73
N ALA A 49 -7.57 19.90 4.69
CA ALA A 49 -7.44 18.46 4.49
C ALA A 49 -6.80 18.12 3.13
N ALA A 50 -7.22 18.78 2.05
CA ALA A 50 -6.63 18.58 0.72
C ALA A 50 -5.14 18.94 0.68
N ALA A 51 -4.73 20.03 1.33
CA ALA A 51 -3.33 20.43 1.43
C ALA A 51 -2.47 19.40 2.19
N LEU A 52 -3.01 18.77 3.24
CA LEU A 52 -2.32 17.70 3.98
C LEU A 52 -2.22 16.40 3.18
N VAL A 53 -3.28 16.02 2.45
CA VAL A 53 -3.26 14.86 1.56
C VAL A 53 -2.24 15.08 0.43
N PHE A 54 -2.27 16.25 -0.21
CA PHE A 54 -1.31 16.60 -1.26
C PHE A 54 0.13 16.58 -0.75
N SER A 55 0.37 17.15 0.44
CA SER A 55 1.68 17.12 1.09
C SER A 55 2.17 15.70 1.37
N SER A 56 1.28 14.82 1.82
CA SER A 56 1.59 13.40 2.06
C SER A 56 2.00 12.67 0.77
N ILE A 57 1.26 12.87 -0.32
CA ILE A 57 1.59 12.28 -1.63
C ILE A 57 2.92 12.82 -2.14
N TYR A 58 3.15 14.13 -2.01
CA TYR A 58 4.42 14.75 -2.41
C TYR A 58 5.62 14.19 -1.65
N ALA A 59 5.47 13.97 -0.34
CA ALA A 59 6.50 13.33 0.47
C ALA A 59 6.78 11.89 0.03
N LEU A 60 5.73 11.09 -0.25
CA LEU A 60 5.89 9.71 -0.75
C LEU A 60 6.67 9.67 -2.07
N CYS A 61 6.41 10.60 -2.99
CA CYS A 61 7.15 10.71 -4.24
C CYS A 61 8.63 11.07 -4.03
N MET A 62 8.98 11.78 -2.95
CA MET A 62 10.37 12.15 -2.67
C MET A 62 11.19 11.05 -2.03
N PHE A 63 10.60 10.33 -1.08
CA PHE A 63 11.30 9.24 -0.41
C PHE A 63 11.29 7.95 -1.23
N GLN A 64 10.42 7.87 -2.25
CA GLN A 64 10.25 6.72 -3.13
C GLN A 64 10.32 5.37 -2.39
N PRO A 65 9.65 5.20 -1.24
CA PRO A 65 9.83 4.03 -0.39
C PRO A 65 9.29 2.75 -1.00
N LEU A 66 8.61 2.82 -2.16
CA LEU A 66 8.11 1.68 -2.93
C LEU A 66 8.82 1.49 -4.28
N ALA A 67 9.79 2.35 -4.63
CA ALA A 67 10.45 2.26 -5.93
C ALA A 67 11.17 0.91 -6.12
N TRP A 68 11.78 0.38 -5.06
CA TRP A 68 12.44 -0.93 -5.08
C TRP A 68 11.50 -2.09 -5.42
N ILE A 69 10.25 -2.05 -4.94
CA ILE A 69 9.21 -3.02 -5.33
C ILE A 69 8.86 -2.83 -6.81
N GLY A 70 8.69 -1.58 -7.25
CA GLY A 70 8.37 -1.24 -8.64
C GLY A 70 9.45 -1.63 -9.65
N MET A 71 10.74 -1.51 -9.29
CA MET A 71 11.86 -1.85 -10.16
C MET A 71 11.95 -3.35 -10.49
N ASN A 72 11.39 -4.20 -9.63
CA ASN A 72 11.32 -5.66 -9.83
C ASN A 72 9.88 -6.14 -10.09
N ALA A 73 8.97 -5.23 -10.46
CA ALA A 73 7.56 -5.56 -10.66
C ALA A 73 7.33 -6.61 -11.77
N MET A 74 8.15 -6.60 -12.82
CA MET A 74 8.03 -7.58 -13.91
C MET A 74 8.34 -9.00 -13.42
N LEU A 75 9.41 -9.16 -12.63
CA LEU A 75 9.75 -10.44 -12.02
C LEU A 75 8.61 -10.94 -11.14
N VAL A 76 8.09 -10.07 -10.28
CA VAL A 76 6.95 -10.40 -9.41
C VAL A 76 5.73 -10.79 -10.23
N TYR A 77 5.41 -10.05 -11.29
CA TYR A 77 4.27 -10.36 -12.17
C TYR A 77 4.42 -11.73 -12.84
N VAL A 78 5.54 -11.97 -13.53
CA VAL A 78 5.79 -13.20 -14.28
C VAL A 78 5.89 -14.42 -13.37
N MET A 79 6.52 -14.28 -12.20
CA MET A 79 6.71 -15.43 -11.32
C MET A 79 5.51 -15.68 -10.40
N ALA A 80 4.87 -14.62 -9.88
CA ALA A 80 3.76 -14.73 -8.94
C ALA A 80 2.40 -14.77 -9.64
N ALA A 81 2.09 -13.76 -10.48
CA ALA A 81 0.74 -13.56 -11.01
C ALA A 81 0.43 -14.51 -12.18
N GLU A 82 1.39 -14.74 -13.08
CA GLU A 82 1.24 -15.74 -14.16
C GLU A 82 1.33 -17.19 -13.64
N GLY A 83 1.55 -17.37 -12.33
CA GLY A 83 1.55 -18.69 -11.70
C GLY A 83 2.72 -19.58 -12.12
N ILE A 84 3.75 -19.05 -12.79
CA ILE A 84 4.91 -19.84 -13.25
C ILE A 84 5.65 -20.47 -12.08
N PHE A 85 5.84 -19.74 -10.99
CA PHE A 85 6.48 -20.30 -9.78
C PHE A 85 5.62 -21.40 -9.16
N ALA A 86 4.30 -21.18 -9.06
CA ALA A 86 3.38 -22.19 -8.55
C ALA A 86 3.37 -23.44 -9.45
N GLY A 87 3.37 -23.25 -10.76
CA GLY A 87 3.47 -24.31 -11.76
C GLY A 87 4.79 -25.08 -11.67
N PHE A 88 5.91 -24.41 -11.43
CA PHE A 88 7.22 -25.04 -11.23
C PHE A 88 7.23 -25.91 -9.95
N ILE A 89 6.76 -25.37 -8.83
CA ILE A 89 6.69 -26.11 -7.55
C ILE A 89 5.75 -27.32 -7.67
N ASN A 90 4.63 -27.17 -8.37
CA ASN A 90 3.68 -28.26 -8.60
C ASN A 90 4.20 -29.29 -9.62
N GLY A 91 4.91 -28.84 -10.66
CA GLY A 91 5.48 -29.71 -11.69
C GLY A 91 6.61 -30.61 -11.18
N TRP A 92 7.32 -30.20 -10.13
CA TRP A 92 8.34 -31.02 -9.46
C TRP A 92 7.75 -32.16 -8.61
N TYR A 93 6.47 -32.06 -8.21
CA TYR A 93 5.78 -33.03 -7.33
C TYR A 93 4.54 -33.62 -8.03
N TYR A 94 4.74 -34.25 -9.18
CA TYR A 94 3.65 -34.85 -9.94
C TYR A 94 3.54 -36.35 -9.67
N ASN A 95 2.67 -36.73 -8.75
CA ASN A 95 2.13 -38.10 -8.68
C ASN A 95 0.61 -38.13 -8.39
N ASP A 96 0.02 -37.10 -7.76
CA ASP A 96 -1.44 -37.01 -7.57
C ASP A 96 -1.96 -35.55 -7.60
N PRO A 97 -3.03 -35.23 -8.34
CA PRO A 97 -3.61 -33.88 -8.46
C PRO A 97 -4.22 -33.32 -7.17
N HIS A 98 -4.32 -34.13 -6.11
CA HIS A 98 -4.78 -33.70 -4.78
C HIS A 98 -3.63 -33.42 -3.80
N ASN A 99 -2.37 -33.60 -4.21
CA ASN A 99 -1.20 -33.56 -3.33
C ASN A 99 -0.15 -32.50 -3.73
N THR A 100 -0.58 -31.44 -4.40
CA THR A 100 0.28 -30.29 -4.68
C THR A 100 0.77 -29.64 -3.36
N LEU A 101 2.07 -29.37 -3.27
CA LEU A 101 2.73 -28.80 -2.08
C LEU A 101 2.04 -27.50 -1.62
N ILE A 102 1.57 -26.69 -2.57
CA ILE A 102 0.83 -25.46 -2.32
C ILE A 102 -0.48 -25.75 -1.57
N TYR A 103 -1.21 -26.77 -2.00
CA TYR A 103 -2.46 -27.19 -1.35
C TYR A 103 -2.20 -27.74 0.04
N TRP A 104 -1.11 -28.49 0.23
CA TRP A 104 -0.68 -28.97 1.55
C TRP A 104 -0.32 -27.81 2.49
N ILE A 105 0.48 -26.84 2.03
CA ILE A 105 0.86 -25.65 2.79
C ILE A 105 -0.38 -24.84 3.17
N GLN A 106 -1.27 -24.59 2.21
CA GLN A 106 -2.50 -23.85 2.43
C GLN A 106 -3.40 -24.56 3.44
N LYS A 107 -3.57 -25.89 3.31
CA LYS A 107 -4.43 -26.68 4.18
C LYS A 107 -3.87 -26.84 5.60
N HIS A 108 -2.58 -27.13 5.75
CA HIS A 108 -1.98 -27.38 7.07
C HIS A 108 -1.49 -26.13 7.80
N ILE A 109 -0.88 -25.17 7.10
CA ILE A 109 -0.28 -23.98 7.75
C ILE A 109 -1.33 -22.88 7.91
N PHE A 110 -2.16 -22.65 6.90
CA PHE A 110 -3.09 -21.50 6.91
C PHE A 110 -4.51 -21.86 7.34
N ILE A 111 -5.09 -22.96 6.83
CA ILE A 111 -6.45 -23.39 7.18
C ILE A 111 -6.47 -24.14 8.51
N GLY A 112 -5.49 -25.03 8.75
CA GLY A 112 -5.39 -25.83 9.97
C GLY A 112 -5.16 -25.00 11.24
N VAL A 113 -4.39 -23.92 11.15
CA VAL A 113 -4.13 -23.02 12.29
C VAL A 113 -5.34 -22.11 12.56
N TRP A 114 -5.97 -21.58 11.50
CA TRP A 114 -7.01 -20.56 11.64
C TRP A 114 -8.45 -21.11 11.65
N HIS A 115 -8.64 -22.42 11.54
CA HIS A 115 -9.92 -23.15 11.60
C HIS A 115 -11.02 -22.60 10.67
N SER A 116 -10.66 -21.80 9.67
CA SER A 116 -11.58 -21.15 8.75
C SER A 116 -10.96 -21.08 7.36
N GLN A 117 -11.65 -21.66 6.39
CA GLN A 117 -11.18 -21.72 5.01
C GLN A 117 -11.04 -20.33 4.39
N ARG A 118 -11.99 -19.41 4.65
CA ARG A 118 -11.93 -18.04 4.11
C ARG A 118 -10.75 -17.26 4.66
N VAL A 119 -10.53 -17.33 5.98
CA VAL A 119 -9.42 -16.60 6.61
C VAL A 119 -8.08 -17.24 6.25
N GLY A 120 -8.01 -18.56 6.16
CA GLY A 120 -6.80 -19.28 5.72
C GLY A 120 -6.38 -18.90 4.30
N ILE A 121 -7.33 -18.82 3.34
CA ILE A 121 -7.03 -18.35 1.98
C ILE A 121 -6.54 -16.90 1.99
N LEU A 122 -7.19 -16.03 2.75
CA LEU A 122 -6.87 -14.61 2.80
C LEU A 122 -5.47 -14.37 3.40
N LEU A 123 -5.14 -15.09 4.47
CA LEU A 123 -3.81 -15.08 5.08
C LEU A 123 -2.76 -15.67 4.14
N TYR A 124 -3.08 -16.73 3.40
CA TYR A 124 -2.17 -17.28 2.40
C TYR A 124 -1.80 -16.23 1.35
N VAL A 125 -2.77 -15.52 0.78
CA VAL A 125 -2.49 -14.46 -0.22
C VAL A 125 -1.64 -13.34 0.39
N ILE A 126 -1.98 -12.86 1.59
CA ILE A 126 -1.23 -11.78 2.23
C ILE A 126 0.22 -12.19 2.54
N PHE A 127 0.43 -13.37 3.13
CA PHE A 127 1.75 -13.79 3.60
C PHE A 127 2.59 -14.48 2.53
N ALA A 128 2.00 -15.44 1.82
CA ALA A 128 2.71 -16.27 0.86
C ALA A 128 2.83 -15.64 -0.54
N GLU A 129 1.92 -14.76 -0.92
CA GLU A 129 2.04 -14.03 -2.21
C GLU A 129 2.59 -12.63 -1.99
N ILE A 130 1.88 -11.77 -1.24
CA ILE A 130 2.24 -10.35 -1.16
C ILE A 130 3.54 -10.14 -0.38
N LEU A 131 3.65 -10.65 0.86
CA LEU A 131 4.83 -10.44 1.69
C LEU A 131 6.06 -11.20 1.17
N PHE A 132 5.89 -12.45 0.72
CA PHE A 132 6.97 -13.23 0.14
C PHE A 132 7.57 -12.53 -1.09
N TRP A 133 6.75 -12.17 -2.08
CA TRP A 133 7.26 -11.54 -3.30
C TRP A 133 7.75 -10.11 -3.05
N GLY A 134 7.15 -9.39 -2.10
CA GLY A 134 7.69 -8.12 -1.61
C GLY A 134 9.11 -8.28 -1.04
N MET A 135 9.35 -9.31 -0.23
CA MET A 135 10.68 -9.61 0.31
C MET A 135 11.67 -10.01 -0.78
N VAL A 136 11.26 -10.90 -1.71
CA VAL A 136 12.10 -11.32 -2.85
C VAL A 136 12.49 -10.10 -3.70
N ALA A 137 11.54 -9.23 -4.05
CA ALA A 137 11.81 -8.00 -4.78
C ALA A 137 12.81 -7.09 -4.04
N GLY A 138 12.75 -7.04 -2.70
CA GLY A 138 13.70 -6.31 -1.86
C GLY A 138 15.10 -6.90 -1.83
N ILE A 139 15.21 -8.23 -1.78
CA ILE A 139 16.50 -8.91 -1.86
C ILE A 139 17.13 -8.67 -3.24
N PHE A 140 16.36 -8.83 -4.31
CA PHE A 140 16.83 -8.56 -5.68
C PHE A 140 17.28 -7.11 -5.87
N HIS A 141 16.54 -6.15 -5.30
CA HIS A 141 16.94 -4.75 -5.31
C HIS A 141 18.27 -4.53 -4.56
N ARG A 142 18.49 -5.17 -3.40
CA ARG A 142 19.78 -5.11 -2.68
C ARG A 142 20.93 -5.74 -3.46
N LEU A 143 20.64 -6.72 -4.32
CA LEU A 143 21.62 -7.36 -5.21
C LEU A 143 21.82 -6.58 -6.52
N GLU A 144 21.13 -5.46 -6.72
CA GLU A 144 21.13 -4.67 -7.95
C GLU A 144 20.72 -5.45 -9.22
N ILE A 145 20.00 -6.56 -9.03
CA ILE A 145 19.49 -7.38 -10.13
C ILE A 145 18.11 -6.87 -10.49
N TYR A 146 17.97 -6.32 -11.70
CA TYR A 146 16.71 -5.82 -12.23
C TYR A 146 16.33 -6.57 -13.49
N TRP A 147 15.22 -7.29 -13.45
CA TRP A 147 14.67 -7.90 -14.64
C TRP A 147 13.94 -6.83 -15.44
N LYS A 148 14.59 -6.34 -16.50
CA LYS A 148 14.03 -5.41 -17.48
C LYS A 148 13.61 -6.19 -18.73
N LEU A 149 12.55 -5.74 -19.40
CA LEU A 149 12.13 -6.23 -20.70
C LEU A 149 12.99 -5.59 -21.80
#